data_AF-A0A949VXT7-F1
#
_entry.id   AF-A0A949VXT7-F1
#
_cell.length_a   1.000
_cell.length_b   1.000
_cell.length_c   1.000
_cell.angle_alpha   90.00
_cell.angle_beta   90.00
_cell.angle_gamma   90.00
#
_symmetry.space_group_name_H-M   'P 1'
#
loop_
_entity.id
_entity.type
_entity.pdbx_description
1 polymer ?
#
loop_
_entity_poly.entity_id
_entity_poly.type
_entity_poly.pdbx_seq_one_letter_code
_entity_poly.pdbx_strand_id
1 'polypeptide(L)'
;MSDRLTLSCWIRGFQPLSMLAHWERLLRMFPYSRLGDRFTTCRIYAVELSEPVLFENAYRPPFDPGEAMRMAHDYQHEDSAYQVEAYWDLIHKDADWALGPVPVSLWCFGPAFVNETGDHLRIEFGPEDVFLPIPGDDTSLRASQTNLRSLTRLVQEIGQALPVDRLHLWSESGANFAEKLERAVAGGGSGLALQ
;
A
#
# COMPACT_ATOMS: atom_id res chain seq x y z
N MET A 1 11.91 2.12 14.55
CA MET A 1 10.81 1.66 13.68
C MET A 1 11.06 2.26 12.32
N SER A 2 11.01 1.46 11.25
CA SER A 2 11.12 1.97 9.88
C SER A 2 9.82 2.70 9.53
N ASP A 3 9.91 3.80 8.79
CA ASP A 3 8.74 4.54 8.33
C ASP A 3 7.91 3.66 7.38
N ARG A 4 6.60 3.93 7.29
CA ARG A 4 5.74 3.28 6.32
C ARG A 4 5.74 4.04 5.00
N LEU A 5 5.83 3.32 3.89
CA LEU A 5 5.66 3.88 2.55
C LEU A 5 4.19 3.83 2.15
N THR A 6 3.63 4.97 1.76
CA THR A 6 2.18 5.13 1.51
C THR A 6 1.93 5.79 0.16
N LEU A 7 0.98 5.24 -0.61
CA LEU A 7 0.37 5.90 -1.76
C LEU A 7 -1.00 6.45 -1.37
N SER A 8 -1.18 7.75 -1.48
CA SER A 8 -2.47 8.43 -1.35
C SER A 8 -2.99 8.86 -2.72
N CYS A 9 -4.29 8.68 -2.95
CA CYS A 9 -4.94 8.94 -4.24
C CYS A 9 -6.22 9.77 -4.07
N TRP A 10 -6.29 10.86 -4.85
CA TRP A 10 -7.48 11.72 -4.97
C TRP A 10 -8.16 11.45 -6.31
N ILE A 11 -9.41 11.03 -6.24
CA ILE A 11 -10.21 10.66 -7.40
C ILE A 11 -11.09 11.83 -7.84
N ARG A 12 -11.11 12.11 -9.16
CA ARG A 12 -11.96 13.14 -9.76
C ARG A 12 -13.42 12.75 -9.64
N GLY A 13 -14.25 13.67 -9.13
CA GLY A 13 -15.69 13.45 -9.00
C GLY A 13 -16.04 12.30 -8.06
N PHE A 14 -15.21 12.07 -7.04
CA PHE A 14 -15.45 11.05 -6.02
C PHE A 14 -16.72 11.35 -5.22
N GLN A 15 -17.63 10.38 -5.16
CA GLN A 15 -18.94 10.52 -4.54
C GLN A 15 -19.35 9.22 -3.85
N PRO A 16 -20.31 9.26 -2.90
CA PRO A 16 -20.70 8.07 -2.14
C PRO A 16 -21.15 6.89 -3.01
N LEU A 17 -21.81 7.15 -4.14
CA LEU A 17 -22.30 6.10 -5.04
C LEU A 17 -21.21 5.48 -5.92
N SER A 18 -20.11 6.20 -6.19
CA SER A 18 -19.02 5.74 -7.07
C SER A 18 -17.79 5.23 -6.33
N MET A 19 -17.63 5.57 -5.04
CA MET A 19 -16.43 5.26 -4.26
C MET A 19 -16.08 3.77 -4.25
N LEU A 20 -17.08 2.90 -4.04
CA LEU A 20 -16.87 1.46 -3.96
C LEU A 20 -16.48 0.86 -5.31
N ALA A 21 -16.94 1.42 -6.43
CA ALA A 21 -16.50 0.99 -7.76
C ALA A 21 -15.02 1.34 -8.01
N HIS A 22 -14.57 2.51 -7.54
CA HIS A 22 -13.16 2.89 -7.62
C HIS A 22 -12.29 2.02 -6.72
N TRP A 23 -12.76 1.72 -5.50
CA TRP A 23 -12.07 0.84 -4.57
C TRP A 23 -11.99 -0.60 -5.08
N GLU A 24 -13.10 -1.16 -5.61
CA GLU A 24 -13.09 -2.49 -6.22
C GLU A 24 -12.01 -2.59 -7.31
N ARG A 25 -11.92 -1.56 -8.16
CA ARG A 25 -10.92 -1.52 -9.23
C ARG A 25 -9.50 -1.48 -8.66
N LEU A 26 -9.27 -0.73 -7.59
CA LEU A 26 -7.98 -0.74 -6.87
C LEU A 26 -7.65 -2.13 -6.32
N LEU A 27 -8.59 -2.76 -5.59
CA LEU A 27 -8.39 -4.09 -5.01
C LEU A 27 -8.06 -5.12 -6.09
N ARG A 28 -8.78 -5.11 -7.22
CA ARG A 28 -8.54 -6.05 -8.33
C ARG A 28 -7.18 -5.88 -9.02
N MET A 29 -6.58 -4.68 -8.99
CA MET A 29 -5.25 -4.45 -9.53
C MET A 29 -4.13 -4.87 -8.57
N PHE A 30 -4.44 -4.99 -7.28
CA PHE A 30 -3.41 -5.24 -6.28
C PHE A 30 -2.84 -6.67 -6.39
N PRO A 31 -1.51 -6.83 -6.43
CA PRO A 31 -0.84 -8.13 -6.54
C PRO A 31 -0.78 -8.85 -5.17
N TYR A 32 -1.92 -9.37 -4.70
CA TYR A 32 -1.99 -10.12 -3.45
C TYR A 32 -1.00 -11.30 -3.42
N SER A 33 -0.42 -11.52 -2.23
CA SER A 33 0.52 -12.60 -1.97
C SER A 33 -0.04 -13.96 -2.38
N ARG A 34 0.81 -14.75 -3.02
CA ARG A 34 0.57 -16.15 -3.39
C ARG A 34 1.39 -17.12 -2.54
N LEU A 35 2.30 -16.59 -1.72
CA LEU A 35 3.21 -17.37 -0.88
C LEU A 35 2.74 -17.47 0.58
N GLY A 36 1.88 -16.56 1.04
CA GLY A 36 1.34 -16.57 2.39
C GLY A 36 0.13 -17.51 2.57
N ASP A 37 0.01 -18.07 3.77
CA ASP A 37 -1.18 -18.78 4.27
C ASP A 37 -2.03 -17.91 5.22
N ARG A 38 -1.60 -16.66 5.43
CA ARG A 38 -2.21 -15.70 6.36
C ARG A 38 -3.54 -15.18 5.82
N PHE A 39 -4.48 -14.99 6.74
CA PHE A 39 -5.79 -14.44 6.41
C PHE A 39 -5.68 -12.98 5.96
N THR A 40 -6.50 -12.62 4.97
CA THR A 40 -6.76 -11.23 4.62
C THR A 40 -7.94 -10.75 5.45
N THR A 41 -7.79 -9.63 6.16
CA THR A 41 -8.83 -9.10 7.03
C THR A 41 -9.46 -7.88 6.39
N CYS A 42 -10.79 -7.82 6.38
CA CYS A 42 -11.53 -6.65 5.94
C CYS A 42 -12.23 -6.00 7.12
N ARG A 43 -12.15 -4.66 7.20
CA ARG A 43 -12.78 -3.86 8.26
C ARG A 43 -13.56 -2.70 7.69
N ILE A 44 -14.57 -2.28 8.44
CA ILE A 44 -15.36 -1.08 8.17
C ILE A 44 -15.39 -0.21 9.41
N TYR A 45 -15.12 1.07 9.23
CA TYR A 45 -15.13 2.10 10.27
C TYR A 45 -16.18 3.15 9.92
N ALA A 46 -16.81 3.73 10.94
CA ALA A 46 -17.69 4.88 10.79
C ALA A 46 -16.96 6.14 11.25
N VAL A 47 -17.25 7.27 10.61
CA VAL A 47 -16.86 8.65 10.95
C VAL A 47 -15.34 8.91 10.96
N GLU A 48 -14.57 8.17 11.76
CA GLU A 48 -13.13 8.29 11.92
C GLU A 48 -12.50 6.97 12.40
N LEU A 49 -11.16 6.84 12.36
CA LEU A 49 -10.47 5.60 12.73
C LEU A 49 -10.45 5.29 14.24
N SER A 50 -10.78 6.27 15.09
CA SER A 50 -10.86 6.08 16.54
C SER A 50 -12.16 5.38 16.98
N GLU A 51 -13.16 5.35 16.09
CA GLU A 51 -14.43 4.67 16.32
C GLU A 51 -14.27 3.13 16.32
N PRO A 52 -15.15 2.41 17.03
CA PRO A 52 -15.18 0.95 16.96
C PRO A 52 -15.42 0.44 15.53
N VAL A 53 -14.78 -0.68 15.20
CA VAL A 53 -14.99 -1.38 13.93
C VAL A 53 -16.46 -1.83 13.85
N LEU A 54 -17.18 -1.37 12.83
CA LEU A 54 -18.58 -1.73 12.58
C LEU A 54 -18.71 -3.19 12.14
N PHE A 55 -17.75 -3.64 11.35
CA PHE A 55 -17.72 -4.99 10.80
C PHE A 55 -16.28 -5.43 10.56
N GLU A 56 -15.99 -6.69 10.90
CA GLU A 56 -14.73 -7.35 10.60
C GLU A 56 -14.99 -8.76 10.06
N ASN A 57 -14.28 -9.14 9.01
CA ASN A 57 -14.24 -10.52 8.55
C ASN A 57 -12.84 -10.90 8.05
N ALA A 58 -12.50 -12.18 8.20
CA ALA A 58 -11.22 -12.73 7.79
C ALA A 58 -11.41 -13.76 6.68
N TYR A 59 -10.67 -13.61 5.59
CA TYR A 59 -10.73 -14.45 4.40
C TYR A 59 -9.46 -15.30 4.28
N ARG A 60 -9.63 -16.57 3.94
CA ARG A 60 -8.50 -17.46 3.67
C ARG A 60 -7.92 -17.17 2.28
N PRO A 61 -6.61 -17.32 2.07
CA PRO A 61 -6.03 -17.30 0.73
C PRO A 61 -6.59 -18.40 -0.18
N PRO A 62 -6.77 -18.16 -1.50
CA PRO A 62 -6.55 -16.88 -2.17
C PRO A 62 -7.68 -15.88 -1.86
N PHE A 63 -7.31 -14.62 -1.61
CA PHE A 63 -8.26 -13.54 -1.39
C PHE A 63 -8.96 -13.17 -2.72
N ASP A 64 -10.29 -13.17 -2.71
CA ASP A 64 -11.11 -12.62 -3.80
C ASP A 64 -11.71 -11.27 -3.37
N PRO A 65 -11.31 -10.15 -4.03
CA PRO A 65 -11.88 -8.84 -3.77
C PRO A 65 -13.41 -8.79 -3.85
N GLY A 66 -14.02 -9.65 -4.69
CA GLY A 66 -15.48 -9.73 -4.80
C GLY A 66 -16.18 -10.08 -3.49
N GLU A 67 -15.53 -10.82 -2.59
CA GLU A 67 -16.10 -11.15 -1.27
C GLU A 67 -16.10 -9.94 -0.35
N ALA A 68 -15.01 -9.18 -0.33
CA ALA A 68 -14.91 -7.93 0.41
C ALA A 68 -15.90 -6.88 -0.12
N MET A 69 -16.14 -6.84 -1.43
CA MET A 69 -17.12 -5.91 -2.02
C MET A 69 -18.55 -6.19 -1.59
N ARG A 70 -18.96 -7.45 -1.48
CA ARG A 70 -20.32 -7.80 -1.02
C ARG A 70 -20.60 -7.21 0.35
N MET A 71 -19.66 -7.37 1.27
CA MET A 71 -19.71 -6.78 2.60
C MET A 71 -19.70 -5.25 2.53
N ALA A 72 -18.79 -4.64 1.77
CA ALA A 72 -18.68 -3.18 1.69
C ALA A 72 -19.98 -2.51 1.21
N HIS A 73 -20.73 -3.15 0.30
CA HIS A 73 -22.01 -2.63 -0.19
C HIS A 73 -23.09 -2.57 0.89
N ASP A 74 -23.10 -3.49 1.87
CA ASP A 74 -24.07 -3.48 2.97
C ASP A 74 -23.86 -2.29 3.93
N TYR A 75 -22.66 -1.69 3.92
CA TYR A 75 -22.27 -0.58 4.78
C TYR A 75 -21.90 0.67 3.97
N GLN A 76 -22.45 0.83 2.76
CA GLN A 76 -22.10 1.92 1.86
C GLN A 76 -22.62 3.28 2.36
N HIS A 77 -21.81 3.95 3.19
CA HIS A 77 -22.09 5.29 3.70
C HIS A 77 -20.96 6.28 3.40
N GLU A 78 -21.33 7.55 3.26
CA GLU A 78 -20.40 8.62 2.90
C GLU A 78 -19.38 8.92 4.01
N ASP A 79 -19.72 8.58 5.24
CA ASP A 79 -18.91 8.72 6.44
C ASP A 79 -18.27 7.39 6.85
N SER A 80 -18.13 6.42 5.94
CA SER A 80 -17.51 5.13 6.25
C SER A 80 -16.17 4.96 5.56
N ALA A 81 -15.25 4.23 6.20
CA ALA A 81 -13.99 3.79 5.61
C ALA A 81 -13.93 2.26 5.54
N TYR A 82 -13.32 1.77 4.46
CA TYR A 82 -13.19 0.35 4.15
C TYR A 82 -11.73 -0.01 4.07
N GLN A 83 -11.30 -1.01 4.83
CA GLN A 83 -9.93 -1.49 4.89
C GLN A 83 -9.85 -2.92 4.39
N VAL A 84 -8.81 -3.23 3.60
CA VAL A 84 -8.30 -4.59 3.41
C VAL A 84 -6.86 -4.65 3.92
N GLU A 85 -6.63 -5.42 4.98
CA GLU A 85 -5.29 -5.81 5.42
C GLU A 85 -4.91 -7.12 4.74
N ALA A 86 -3.91 -7.06 3.88
CA ALA A 86 -3.45 -8.18 3.07
C ALA A 86 -1.92 -8.28 3.07
N TYR A 87 -1.39 -9.04 2.12
CA TYR A 87 0.04 -9.25 1.96
C TYR A 87 0.45 -9.08 0.50
N TRP A 88 1.67 -8.63 0.28
CA TRP A 88 2.32 -8.53 -1.03
C TRP A 88 3.64 -9.29 -1.02
N ASP A 89 3.85 -10.14 -2.01
CA ASP A 89 5.12 -10.83 -2.18
C ASP A 89 6.21 -9.86 -2.66
N LEU A 90 7.15 -9.53 -1.77
CA LEU A 90 8.29 -8.66 -2.01
C LEU A 90 9.58 -9.37 -1.57
N ILE A 91 10.72 -8.98 -2.14
CA ILE A 91 12.01 -9.51 -1.68
C ILE A 91 12.38 -8.76 -0.41
N HIS A 92 12.42 -9.44 0.72
CA HIS A 92 12.86 -8.85 1.99
C HIS A 92 13.82 -9.80 2.70
N LYS A 93 14.59 -9.27 3.64
CA LYS A 93 15.52 -10.06 4.44
C LYS A 93 14.81 -10.51 5.71
N ASP A 94 14.61 -11.82 5.83
CA ASP A 94 14.34 -12.47 7.11
C ASP A 94 15.64 -13.11 7.62
N ALA A 95 15.89 -14.37 7.25
CA ALA A 95 17.22 -14.98 7.34
C ALA A 95 18.10 -14.65 6.12
N ASP A 96 17.52 -14.77 4.92
CA ASP A 96 18.14 -14.47 3.63
C ASP A 96 17.25 -13.51 2.84
N TRP A 97 17.83 -12.87 1.82
CA TRP A 97 17.08 -12.08 0.85
C TRP A 97 16.23 -13.00 -0.03
N ALA A 98 14.93 -13.08 0.25
CA ALA A 98 14.01 -13.97 -0.45
C ALA A 98 12.65 -13.30 -0.66
N LEU A 99 11.91 -13.81 -1.65
CA LEU A 99 10.54 -13.40 -1.89
C LEU A 99 9.64 -13.94 -0.76
N GLY A 100 8.88 -13.04 -0.12
CA GLY A 100 8.00 -13.39 0.99
C GLY A 100 6.88 -12.38 1.20
N PRO A 101 5.84 -12.75 1.95
CA PRO A 101 4.67 -11.91 2.18
C PRO A 101 4.97 -10.75 3.13
N VAL A 102 4.86 -9.51 2.63
CA VAL A 102 4.94 -8.27 3.41
C VAL A 102 3.54 -7.73 3.65
N PRO A 103 3.17 -7.38 4.91
CA PRO A 103 1.83 -6.87 5.21
C PRO A 103 1.58 -5.50 4.57
N VAL A 104 0.38 -5.33 4.02
CA VAL A 104 -0.08 -4.11 3.36
C VAL A 104 -1.52 -3.78 3.79
N SER A 105 -1.90 -2.51 3.68
CA SER A 105 -3.28 -2.08 3.91
C SER A 105 -3.79 -1.29 2.72
N LEU A 106 -4.99 -1.62 2.22
CA LEU A 106 -5.68 -0.88 1.17
C LEU A 106 -6.94 -0.24 1.75
N TRP A 107 -7.12 1.05 1.51
CA TRP A 107 -8.20 1.83 2.09
C TRP A 107 -9.05 2.51 1.01
N CYS A 108 -10.34 2.65 1.32
CA CYS A 108 -11.23 3.64 0.72
C CYS A 108 -11.87 4.45 1.83
N PHE A 109 -11.76 5.78 1.75
CA PHE A 109 -12.38 6.70 2.69
C PHE A 109 -13.58 7.36 2.01
N GLY A 110 -14.76 7.27 2.64
CA GLY A 110 -15.94 7.98 2.20
C GLY A 110 -15.71 9.50 2.23
N PRO A 111 -16.43 10.27 1.39
CA PRO A 111 -16.20 11.72 1.25
C PRO A 111 -16.49 12.55 2.51
N ALA A 112 -17.25 12.01 3.47
CA ALA A 112 -17.51 12.61 4.77
C ALA A 112 -16.74 11.93 5.91
N PHE A 113 -15.94 10.89 5.63
CA PHE A 113 -15.09 10.25 6.62
C PHE A 113 -13.91 11.15 6.98
N VAL A 114 -13.62 11.29 8.26
CA VAL A 114 -12.51 12.09 8.77
C VAL A 114 -11.23 11.27 8.72
N ASN A 115 -10.31 11.65 7.83
CA ASN A 115 -8.95 11.13 7.78
C ASN A 115 -7.93 12.28 7.72
N GLU A 116 -6.67 12.03 8.08
CA GLU A 116 -5.70 13.14 8.26
C GLU A 116 -5.24 13.79 6.96
N THR A 117 -5.35 13.07 5.83
CA THR A 117 -4.72 13.45 4.56
C THR A 117 -5.73 14.01 3.54
N GLY A 118 -7.02 13.73 3.74
CA GLY A 118 -8.11 14.01 2.82
C GLY A 118 -8.06 13.19 1.53
N ASP A 119 -7.32 12.08 1.48
CA ASP A 119 -7.28 11.17 0.33
C ASP A 119 -8.51 10.26 0.28
N HIS A 120 -8.84 9.79 -0.93
CA HIS A 120 -10.02 8.96 -1.16
C HIS A 120 -9.68 7.47 -1.14
N LEU A 121 -8.54 7.11 -1.75
CA LEU A 121 -7.99 5.76 -1.71
C LEU A 121 -6.55 5.81 -1.21
N ARG A 122 -6.14 4.81 -0.44
CA ARG A 122 -4.78 4.71 0.10
C ARG A 122 -4.25 3.28 0.01
N ILE A 123 -2.97 3.13 -0.29
CA ILE A 123 -2.24 1.89 -0.04
C ILE A 123 -1.10 2.20 0.91
N GLU A 124 -1.04 1.49 2.02
CA GLU A 124 0.14 1.43 2.88
C GLU A 124 0.92 0.17 2.51
N PHE A 125 2.11 0.35 1.93
CA PHE A 125 2.95 -0.75 1.45
C PHE A 125 3.76 -1.45 2.55
N GLY A 126 3.68 -0.95 3.79
CA GLY A 126 4.47 -1.43 4.91
C GLY A 126 5.82 -0.69 5.04
N PRO A 127 6.83 -1.32 5.66
CA PRO A 127 8.12 -0.69 5.94
C PRO A 127 8.84 -0.22 4.67
N GLU A 128 9.26 1.04 4.63
CA GLU A 128 9.95 1.61 3.46
C GLU A 128 11.32 0.95 3.21
N ASP A 129 11.95 0.39 4.25
CA ASP A 129 13.25 -0.30 4.16
C ASP A 129 13.22 -1.49 3.19
N VAL A 130 12.04 -2.06 2.91
CA VAL A 130 11.87 -3.11 1.89
C VAL A 130 12.16 -2.57 0.47
N PHE A 131 12.01 -1.26 0.27
CA PHE A 131 12.22 -0.58 -1.02
C PHE A 131 13.54 0.21 -1.07
N LEU A 132 14.25 0.35 0.04
CA LEU A 132 15.51 1.06 0.13
C LEU A 132 16.68 0.08 0.20
N PRO A 133 17.78 0.30 -0.54
CA PRO A 133 18.94 -0.57 -0.46
C PRO A 133 19.74 -0.30 0.83
N ILE A 134 20.32 -1.35 1.41
CA ILE A 134 21.32 -1.23 2.47
C ILE A 134 22.66 -0.82 1.81
N PRO A 135 23.28 0.30 2.20
CA PRO A 135 24.54 0.75 1.62
C PRO A 135 25.64 -0.33 1.73
N GLY A 136 26.26 -0.66 0.59
CA GLY A 136 27.33 -1.66 0.51
C GLY A 136 26.87 -3.12 0.44
N ASP A 137 25.57 -3.40 0.42
CA ASP A 137 25.01 -4.76 0.19
C ASP A 137 24.43 -4.86 -1.24
N ASP A 138 25.19 -5.48 -2.14
CA ASP A 138 24.77 -5.72 -3.53
C ASP A 138 23.49 -6.57 -3.65
N THR A 139 23.26 -7.48 -2.69
CA THR A 139 22.06 -8.33 -2.70
C THR A 139 20.84 -7.49 -2.31
N SER A 140 21.00 -6.63 -1.31
CA SER A 140 19.99 -5.63 -0.94
C SER A 140 19.68 -4.71 -2.11
N LEU A 141 20.69 -4.20 -2.83
CA LEU A 141 20.48 -3.34 -3.98
C LEU A 141 19.60 -3.99 -5.05
N ARG A 142 19.87 -5.25 -5.39
CA ARG A 142 19.07 -6.02 -6.36
C ARG A 142 17.65 -6.28 -5.87
N ALA A 143 17.49 -6.59 -4.58
CA ALA A 143 16.19 -6.79 -3.95
C ALA A 143 15.35 -5.50 -4.03
N SER A 144 15.89 -4.38 -3.57
CA SER A 144 15.22 -3.07 -3.59
C SER A 144 14.88 -2.62 -5.01
N GLN A 145 15.77 -2.81 -6.00
CA GLN A 145 15.47 -2.53 -7.41
C GLN A 145 14.31 -3.35 -7.96
N THR A 146 14.19 -4.61 -7.54
CA THR A 146 13.09 -5.49 -7.94
C THR A 146 11.77 -5.01 -7.32
N ASN A 147 11.77 -4.72 -6.02
CA ASN A 147 10.59 -4.21 -5.31
C ASN A 147 10.14 -2.84 -5.84
N LEU A 148 11.08 -1.92 -6.09
CA LEU A 148 10.80 -0.60 -6.67
C LEU A 148 10.17 -0.72 -8.06
N ARG A 149 10.64 -1.65 -8.90
CA ARG A 149 10.02 -1.89 -10.22
C ARG A 149 8.57 -2.34 -10.08
N SER A 150 8.28 -3.24 -9.15
CA SER A 150 6.92 -3.70 -8.85
C SER A 150 6.04 -2.56 -8.33
N LEU A 151 6.57 -1.73 -7.42
CA LEU A 151 5.91 -0.53 -6.91
C LEU A 151 5.59 0.48 -8.02
N THR A 152 6.58 0.88 -8.81
CA THR A 152 6.38 1.83 -9.91
C THR A 152 5.36 1.32 -10.91
N ARG A 153 5.40 0.03 -11.25
CA ARG A 153 4.41 -0.59 -12.13
C ARG A 153 3.00 -0.48 -11.57
N LEU A 154 2.80 -0.87 -10.30
CA LEU A 154 1.48 -0.78 -9.65
C LEU A 154 0.97 0.67 -9.61
N VAL A 155 1.81 1.62 -9.22
CA VAL A 155 1.44 3.06 -9.18
C VAL A 155 1.05 3.58 -10.57
N GLN A 156 1.77 3.17 -11.62
CA GLN A 156 1.44 3.53 -13.01
C GLN A 156 0.12 2.90 -13.46
N GLU A 157 -0.11 1.62 -13.16
CA GLU A 157 -1.35 0.93 -13.49
C GLU A 157 -2.55 1.60 -12.80
N ILE A 158 -2.41 1.97 -11.52
CA ILE A 158 -3.43 2.73 -10.76
C ILE A 158 -3.74 4.08 -11.44
N GLY A 159 -2.70 4.85 -11.75
CA GLY A 159 -2.85 6.17 -12.39
C GLY A 159 -3.49 6.11 -13.78
N GLN A 160 -3.34 5.00 -14.50
CA GLN A 160 -3.98 4.79 -15.81
C GLN A 160 -5.41 4.26 -15.70
N ALA A 161 -5.70 3.46 -14.68
CA ALA A 161 -6.97 2.76 -14.54
C ALA A 161 -8.04 3.57 -13.81
N LEU A 162 -7.65 4.48 -12.93
CA LEU A 162 -8.56 5.31 -12.14
C LEU A 162 -8.58 6.76 -12.65
N PRO A 163 -9.69 7.50 -12.48
CA PRO A 163 -9.76 8.91 -12.85
C PRO A 163 -9.07 9.77 -11.78
N VAL A 164 -7.75 9.65 -11.68
CA VAL A 164 -6.96 10.29 -10.62
C VAL A 164 -6.73 11.77 -10.91
N ASP A 165 -7.00 12.62 -9.92
CA ASP A 165 -6.61 14.04 -9.93
C ASP A 165 -5.22 14.24 -9.31
N ARG A 166 -4.91 13.49 -8.24
CA ARG A 166 -3.60 13.53 -7.59
C ARG A 166 -3.19 12.16 -7.09
N LEU A 167 -1.92 11.80 -7.33
CA LEU A 167 -1.22 10.72 -6.63
C LEU A 167 -0.11 11.32 -5.78
N HIS A 168 0.06 10.79 -4.57
CA HIS A 168 1.17 11.16 -3.71
C HIS A 168 1.76 9.92 -3.06
N LEU A 169 3.03 9.63 -3.36
CA LEU A 169 3.81 8.61 -2.70
C LEU A 169 4.69 9.28 -1.63
N TRP A 170 4.55 8.87 -0.38
CA TRP A 170 5.18 9.54 0.77
C TRP A 170 5.54 8.55 1.88
N SER A 171 6.52 8.93 2.69
CA SER A 171 6.90 8.19 3.90
C SER A 171 6.25 8.83 5.12
N GLU A 172 5.83 8.01 6.09
CA GLU A 172 5.11 8.43 7.30
C GLU A 172 5.76 9.62 8.05
N SER A 173 7.09 9.65 8.15
CA SER A 173 7.82 10.75 8.81
C SER A 173 7.80 12.09 8.05
N GLY A 174 7.21 12.13 6.86
CA GLY A 174 7.26 13.28 5.94
C GLY A 174 8.60 13.46 5.24
N ALA A 175 9.59 12.60 5.52
CA ALA A 175 10.87 12.63 4.83
C ALA A 175 10.71 12.19 3.36
N ASN A 176 11.46 12.85 2.47
CA ASN A 176 11.39 12.59 1.04
C ASN A 176 11.97 11.22 0.70
N PHE A 177 11.11 10.27 0.32
CA PHE A 177 11.51 8.91 -0.06
C PHE A 177 12.54 8.89 -1.21
N ALA A 178 12.42 9.80 -2.19
CA ALA A 178 13.38 9.89 -3.30
C ALA A 178 14.77 10.29 -2.80
N GLU A 179 14.87 11.25 -1.88
CA GLU A 179 16.15 11.64 -1.27
C GLU A 179 16.76 10.50 -0.44
N LYS A 180 15.93 9.74 0.29
CA LYS A 180 16.40 8.54 1.02
C LYS A 180 16.98 7.51 0.06
N LEU A 181 16.28 7.25 -1.04
CA LEU A 181 16.74 6.33 -2.08
C LEU A 181 18.05 6.80 -2.72
N GLU A 182 18.16 8.07 -3.09
CA GLU A 182 19.39 8.65 -3.64
C GLU A 182 20.57 8.51 -2.68
N ARG A 183 20.37 8.82 -1.39
CA ARG A 183 21.42 8.67 -0.36
C ARG A 183 21.82 7.21 -0.16
N ALA A 184 20.86 6.29 -0.15
CA ALA A 184 21.11 4.87 0.02
C ALA A 184 21.92 4.29 -1.15
N VAL A 185 21.62 4.71 -2.38
CA VAL A 185 22.39 4.33 -3.58
C VAL A 185 23.78 4.98 -3.58
N ALA A 186 23.90 6.27 -3.23
CA ALA A 186 25.18 6.98 -3.20
C ALA A 186 26.12 6.45 -2.11
N GLY A 187 25.58 6.06 -0.95
CA GLY A 187 26.35 5.49 0.17
C GLY A 187 27.05 4.16 -0.16
N GLY A 188 26.60 3.44 -1.19
CA GLY A 188 27.27 2.24 -1.70
C GLY A 188 28.49 2.52 -2.58
N GLY A 189 28.72 3.77 -3.01
CA GLY A 189 29.76 4.14 -3.97
C GLY A 189 31.12 4.55 -3.38
N SER A 190 31.24 4.76 -2.07
CA SER A 190 32.44 5.34 -1.44
C SER A 190 33.49 4.33 -0.94
N GLY A 191 33.55 3.13 -1.52
CA GLY A 191 34.52 2.08 -1.17
C GLY A 191 35.71 1.89 -2.12
N LEU A 192 35.75 2.59 -3.26
CA LEU A 192 36.76 2.38 -4.31
C LEU A 192 37.43 3.69 -4.74
N ALA A 193 38.15 4.33 -3.83
CA ALA A 193 39.19 5.29 -4.18
C ALA A 193 40.19 5.46 -3.02
N LEU A 194 41.33 4.75 -3.10
CA LEU A 194 42.71 5.20 -2.84
C LEU A 194 43.61 3.98 -2.56
N GLN A 195 44.21 3.45 -3.62
CA GLN A 195 45.60 2.98 -3.61
C GLN A 195 46.43 4.01 -4.39
#